data_AF-A0A1A8E8I6-F1
#
_entry.id   AF-A0A1A8E8I6-F1
#
_cell.length_a   1.000
_cell.length_b   1.000
_cell.length_c   1.000
_cell.angle_alpha   90.00
_cell.angle_beta   90.00
_cell.angle_gamma   90.00
#
_symmetry.space_group_name_H-M   'P 1'
#
loop_
_entity.id
_entity.type
_entity.pdbx_description
1 polymer ?
#
loop_
_entity_poly.entity_id
_entity_poly.type
_entity_poly.pdbx_seq_one_letter_code
_entity_poly.pdbx_strand_id
1 'polypeptide(L)'
;MASAAVELMGFFLGLLGMLGTLVATVLPYWQISAHIGSNIVTVVANMRGLWMECVYQSTGAFQCETYNSMLALPSDLQASRALMVISVVLSVLAVTMSTLGMQCTLCLEGSGAVKSRVAGTGGGLFLAAGLFSLVPVAWTTHEA
;
A
#
# COMPACT_ATOMS: atom_id res chain seq x y z
N MET A 1 15.41 13.57 24.04
CA MET A 1 15.22 12.21 23.52
C MET A 1 13.74 11.89 23.63
N ALA A 2 13.10 11.37 22.57
CA ALA A 2 11.72 10.91 22.70
C ALA A 2 11.65 9.80 23.74
N SER A 3 10.54 9.68 24.47
CA SER A 3 10.37 8.57 25.40
C SER A 3 10.29 7.26 24.61
N ALA A 4 10.82 6.17 25.18
CA ALA A 4 10.78 4.84 24.56
C ALA A 4 9.34 4.43 24.17
N ALA A 5 8.35 4.90 24.95
CA ALA A 5 6.93 4.69 24.66
C ALA A 5 6.49 5.29 23.31
N VAL A 6 6.90 6.52 22.99
CA VAL A 6 6.54 7.19 21.72
C VAL A 6 7.21 6.50 20.53
N GLU A 7 8.45 6.05 20.70
CA GLU A 7 9.20 5.33 19.67
C GLU A 7 8.57 3.97 19.33
N LEU A 8 8.17 3.20 20.35
CA LEU A 8 7.42 1.95 20.19
C LEU A 8 6.05 2.17 19.56
N MET A 9 5.31 3.18 20.03
CA MET A 9 4.00 3.50 19.46
C MET A 9 4.11 3.84 17.98
N GLY A 10 5.04 4.72 17.61
CA GLY A 10 5.30 5.08 16.21
C GLY A 10 5.69 3.88 15.35
N PHE A 11 6.51 2.98 15.86
CA PHE A 11 6.90 1.76 15.15
C PHE A 11 5.71 0.81 14.91
N PHE A 12 4.87 0.57 15.92
CA PHE A 12 3.67 -0.26 15.74
C PHE A 12 2.66 0.36 14.76
N LEU A 13 2.46 1.69 14.82
CA LEU A 13 1.66 2.40 13.82
C LEU A 13 2.24 2.26 12.41
N GLY A 14 3.57 2.36 12.26
CA GLY A 14 4.25 2.15 10.99
C GLY A 14 4.09 0.72 10.45
N LEU A 15 4.18 -0.29 11.32
CA LEU A 15 3.93 -1.69 10.96
C LEU A 15 2.48 -1.92 10.51
N LEU A 16 1.51 -1.36 11.23
CA LEU A 16 0.10 -1.44 10.84
C LEU A 16 -0.15 -0.76 9.49
N GLY A 17 0.48 0.40 9.25
CA GLY A 17 0.43 1.09 7.95
C GLY A 17 1.05 0.27 6.81
N MET A 18 2.20 -0.37 7.05
CA MET A 18 2.82 -1.28 6.09
C MET A 18 1.90 -2.47 5.75
N LEU A 19 1.28 -3.10 6.75
CA LEU A 19 0.36 -4.20 6.52
C LEU A 19 -0.87 -3.72 5.74
N GLY A 20 -1.42 -2.55 6.08
CA GLY A 20 -2.55 -1.95 5.38
C GLY A 20 -2.25 -1.65 3.91
N THR A 21 -1.07 -1.10 3.61
CA THR A 21 -0.64 -0.82 2.22
C THR A 21 -0.41 -2.11 1.41
N LEU A 22 0.14 -3.15 2.03
CA LEU A 22 0.32 -4.46 1.39
C LEU A 22 -1.04 -5.10 1.06
N VAL A 23 -1.96 -5.08 2.03
CA VAL A 23 -3.34 -5.57 1.86
C VAL A 23 -4.04 -4.79 0.74
N ALA A 24 -4.01 -3.46 0.77
CA ALA A 24 -4.58 -2.62 -0.29
C ALA A 24 -3.98 -2.92 -1.66
N THR A 25 -2.67 -3.20 -1.74
CA THR A 25 -2.00 -3.51 -3.02
C THR A 25 -2.50 -4.82 -3.63
N VAL A 26 -2.81 -5.83 -2.82
CA VAL A 26 -3.18 -7.18 -3.31
C VAL A 26 -4.69 -7.31 -3.56
N LEU A 27 -5.53 -6.62 -2.79
CA LEU A 27 -6.98 -6.78 -2.87
C LEU A 27 -7.59 -6.17 -4.15
N PRO A 28 -8.60 -6.83 -4.75
CA PRO A 28 -9.23 -6.35 -5.98
C PRO A 28 -10.36 -5.32 -5.79
N TYR A 29 -10.42 -4.66 -4.62
CA TYR A 29 -11.50 -3.75 -4.24
C TYR A 29 -11.14 -2.27 -4.42
N TRP A 30 -10.36 -1.95 -5.44
CA TRP A 30 -9.98 -0.55 -5.70
C TRP A 30 -11.11 0.24 -6.34
N GLN A 31 -11.77 -0.33 -7.34
CA GLN A 31 -12.92 0.26 -8.00
C GLN A 31 -14.02 -0.78 -8.18
N ILE A 32 -15.24 -0.44 -7.76
CA ILE A 32 -16.42 -1.27 -7.92
C ILE A 32 -17.34 -0.56 -8.89
N SER A 33 -17.50 -1.09 -10.09
CA SER A 33 -18.42 -0.55 -11.09
C SER A 33 -19.57 -1.52 -11.31
N ALA A 34 -20.79 -1.10 -10.94
CA ALA A 34 -22.01 -1.81 -11.26
C ALA A 34 -22.53 -1.31 -12.61
N HIS A 35 -22.39 -2.10 -13.68
CA HIS A 35 -22.95 -1.74 -14.98
C HIS A 35 -24.44 -2.08 -14.99
N ILE A 36 -25.28 -1.10 -14.69
CA ILE A 36 -26.74 -1.18 -14.74
C ILE A 36 -27.21 -0.23 -15.84
N GLY A 37 -27.16 -0.68 -17.10
CA GLY A 37 -27.53 0.12 -18.27
C GLY A 37 -28.32 -0.68 -19.29
N SER A 38 -29.34 -0.08 -19.89
CA SER A 38 -30.33 -0.69 -20.80
C SER A 38 -29.77 -1.25 -22.12
N ASN A 39 -28.45 -1.24 -22.31
CA ASN A 39 -27.76 -1.70 -23.53
C ASN A 39 -26.74 -2.83 -23.27
N ILE A 40 -26.72 -3.40 -22.05
CA ILE A 40 -25.78 -4.44 -21.65
C ILE A 40 -26.56 -5.70 -21.28
N VAL A 41 -26.30 -6.79 -21.99
CA VAL A 41 -27.08 -8.05 -22.00
C VAL A 41 -27.00 -8.84 -20.67
N THR A 42 -26.16 -8.43 -19.72
CA THR A 42 -26.02 -9.06 -18.38
C THR A 42 -25.73 -8.01 -17.31
N VAL A 43 -26.43 -8.05 -16.18
CA VAL A 43 -26.06 -7.25 -14.99
C VAL A 43 -24.77 -7.84 -14.42
N VAL A 44 -23.70 -7.04 -14.43
CA VAL A 44 -22.38 -7.47 -13.97
C VAL A 44 -21.79 -6.43 -13.03
N ALA A 45 -21.41 -6.88 -11.83
CA ALA A 45 -20.61 -6.09 -10.91
C ALA A 45 -19.14 -6.40 -11.19
N ASN A 46 -18.43 -5.41 -11.72
CA ASN A 46 -17.01 -5.51 -12.02
C ASN A 46 -16.21 -4.89 -10.87
N MET A 47 -15.33 -5.68 -10.27
CA MET A 47 -14.40 -5.25 -9.23
C MET A 47 -13.00 -5.22 -9.84
N ARG A 48 -12.48 -4.01 -10.04
CA ARG A 48 -11.14 -3.81 -10.58
C ARG A 48 -10.16 -3.65 -9.43
N GLY A 49 -9.19 -4.55 -9.39
CA GLY A 49 -8.02 -4.47 -8.54
C GLY A 49 -6.82 -3.87 -9.23
N LEU A 50 -5.75 -3.70 -8.45
CA LEU A 50 -4.47 -3.33 -9.02
C LEU A 50 -3.93 -4.47 -9.89
N TRP A 51 -3.99 -5.74 -9.48
CA TRP A 51 -3.34 -6.87 -10.19
C TRP A 51 -4.29 -7.83 -10.90
N MET A 52 -5.56 -7.81 -10.53
CA MET A 52 -6.59 -8.71 -11.04
C MET A 52 -7.92 -7.97 -11.16
N GLU A 53 -8.77 -8.42 -12.05
CA GLU A 53 -10.18 -8.01 -12.10
C GLU A 53 -11.08 -9.20 -11.81
N CYS A 54 -12.12 -8.95 -11.04
CA CYS A 54 -13.12 -9.93 -10.67
C CYS A 54 -14.49 -9.48 -11.16
N VAL A 55 -15.23 -10.40 -11.75
CA VAL A 55 -16.53 -10.16 -12.35
C VAL A 55 -17.56 -11.03 -11.63
N TYR A 56 -18.59 -10.40 -11.09
CA TYR A 56 -19.74 -11.07 -10.50
C TYR A 56 -20.95 -10.95 -11.43
N GLN A 57 -21.37 -12.07 -12.01
CA GLN A 57 -22.54 -12.15 -12.88
C GLN A 57 -23.79 -12.58 -12.09
N SER A 58 -24.97 -12.05 -12.47
CA SER A 58 -26.25 -12.46 -11.86
C SER A 58 -26.60 -13.95 -12.03
N THR A 59 -25.90 -14.67 -12.91
CA THR A 59 -25.97 -16.14 -13.06
C THR A 59 -25.31 -16.90 -11.90
N GLY A 60 -24.72 -16.20 -10.93
CA GLY A 60 -24.01 -16.78 -9.78
C GLY A 60 -22.55 -17.11 -10.07
N ALA A 61 -22.06 -16.81 -11.29
CA ALA A 61 -20.67 -17.00 -11.64
C ALA A 61 -19.79 -15.89 -11.06
N PHE A 62 -18.73 -16.29 -10.37
CA PHE A 62 -17.66 -15.42 -9.89
C PHE A 62 -16.35 -15.82 -10.59
N GLN A 63 -15.81 -14.94 -11.43
CA GLN A 63 -14.58 -15.19 -12.15
C GLN A 63 -13.59 -14.07 -11.88
N CYS A 64 -12.36 -14.42 -11.49
CA CYS A 64 -11.26 -13.47 -11.35
C CYS A 64 -10.20 -13.81 -12.39
N GLU A 65 -9.82 -12.81 -13.19
CA GLU A 65 -8.75 -12.93 -14.17
C GLU A 65 -7.60 -11.99 -13.79
N THR A 66 -6.37 -12.50 -13.88
CA THR A 66 -5.18 -11.67 -13.69
C THR A 66 -4.83 -10.98 -15.00
N TYR A 67 -4.33 -9.75 -14.92
CA TYR A 67 -3.97 -8.99 -16.12
C TYR A 67 -2.78 -9.65 -16.85
N ASN A 68 -3.07 -10.42 -17.90
CA ASN A 68 -2.09 -11.21 -18.66
C ASN A 68 -1.11 -10.35 -19.49
N SER A 69 -1.40 -9.07 -19.73
CA SER A 69 -0.53 -8.18 -20.50
C SER A 69 -0.56 -6.77 -19.94
N MET A 70 0.62 -6.27 -19.54
CA MET A 70 0.82 -4.91 -19.03
C MET A 70 0.54 -3.82 -20.09
N LEU A 71 0.61 -4.18 -21.38
CA LEU A 71 0.55 -3.23 -22.50
C LEU A 71 -0.87 -2.78 -22.89
N ALA A 72 -1.90 -3.51 -22.43
CA ALA A 72 -3.31 -3.18 -22.68
C ALA A 72 -3.98 -2.45 -21.49
N LEU A 73 -3.22 -2.17 -20.43
CA LEU A 73 -3.73 -1.59 -19.20
C LEU A 73 -3.65 -0.04 -19.27
N PRO A 74 -4.66 0.71 -18.78
CA PRO A 74 -4.60 2.16 -18.72
C PRO A 74 -3.36 2.64 -17.94
N SER A 75 -2.72 3.69 -18.45
CA SER A 75 -1.48 4.26 -17.89
C SER A 75 -1.60 4.63 -16.42
N ASP A 76 -2.78 5.09 -15.99
CA ASP A 76 -3.05 5.50 -14.61
C ASP A 76 -2.99 4.31 -13.65
N LEU A 77 -3.41 3.13 -14.11
CA LEU A 77 -3.39 1.89 -13.35
C LEU A 77 -1.97 1.31 -13.26
N GLN A 78 -1.15 1.53 -14.29
CA GLN A 78 0.27 1.19 -14.23
C GLN A 78 1.04 2.13 -13.28
N ALA A 79 0.73 3.41 -13.29
CA ALA A 79 1.32 4.39 -12.37
C ALA A 79 0.96 4.07 -10.91
N SER A 80 -0.30 3.74 -10.62
CA SER A 80 -0.74 3.38 -9.26
C SER A 80 -0.07 2.09 -8.75
N ARG A 81 0.12 1.08 -9.61
CA ARG A 81 0.94 -0.12 -9.30
C ARG A 81 2.35 0.27 -8.88
N ALA A 82 3.02 1.08 -9.68
CA ALA A 82 4.40 1.47 -9.41
C ALA A 82 4.51 2.23 -8.07
N LEU A 83 3.61 3.19 -7.82
CA LEU A 83 3.60 3.96 -6.57
C LEU A 83 3.34 3.08 -5.34
N MET A 84 2.40 2.14 -5.43
CA MET A 84 2.12 1.20 -4.34
C MET A 84 3.30 0.25 -4.07
N VAL A 85 3.93 -0.29 -5.12
CA VAL A 85 5.12 -1.15 -4.95
C VAL A 85 6.29 -0.37 -4.34
N ILE A 86 6.54 0.86 -4.79
CA ILE A 86 7.59 1.73 -4.22
C ILE A 86 7.29 2.02 -2.75
N SER A 87 6.02 2.31 -2.40
CA SER A 87 5.59 2.52 -1.02
C SER A 87 5.88 1.30 -0.13
N VAL A 88 5.57 0.09 -0.60
CA VAL A 88 5.85 -1.16 0.14
C VAL A 88 7.36 -1.36 0.34
N VAL A 89 8.17 -1.14 -0.70
CA VAL A 89 9.64 -1.25 -0.60
C VAL A 89 10.20 -0.23 0.41
N LEU A 90 9.76 1.03 0.35
CA LEU A 90 10.15 2.05 1.32
C LEU A 90 9.74 1.70 2.75
N SER A 91 8.55 1.12 2.94
CA SER A 91 8.06 0.67 4.24
C SER A 91 8.93 -0.46 4.82
N VAL A 92 9.35 -1.42 4.00
CA VAL A 92 10.28 -2.49 4.42
C VAL A 92 11.62 -1.89 4.87
N LEU A 93 12.17 -0.97 4.07
CA LEU A 93 13.41 -0.27 4.43
C LEU A 93 13.25 0.53 5.73
N ALA A 94 12.11 1.19 5.92
CA ALA A 94 11.78 1.93 7.14
C ALA A 94 11.75 1.00 8.37
N VAL A 95 11.11 -0.17 8.27
CA VAL A 95 11.10 -1.18 9.35
C VAL A 95 12.51 -1.61 9.70
N THR A 96 13.35 -1.93 8.70
CA THR A 96 14.74 -2.35 8.98
C THR A 96 15.54 -1.25 9.68
N MET A 97 15.44 0.00 9.22
CA MET A 97 16.13 1.13 9.84
C MET A 97 15.59 1.44 11.25
N SER A 98 14.28 1.40 11.46
CA SER A 98 13.66 1.63 12.77
C SER A 98 14.04 0.54 13.78
N THR A 99 14.08 -0.74 13.40
CA THR A 99 14.51 -1.82 14.30
C THR A 99 15.98 -1.67 14.72
N LEU A 100 16.85 -1.21 13.83
CA LEU A 100 18.26 -0.95 14.14
C LEU A 100 18.45 0.32 15.00
N GLY A 101 17.60 1.32 14.82
CA GLY A 101 17.64 2.59 15.54
C GLY A 101 17.02 2.54 16.94
N MET A 102 16.23 1.51 17.26
CA MET A 102 15.45 1.45 18.49
C MET A 102 16.29 1.31 19.76
N GLN A 103 15.94 2.04 20.83
CA GLN A 103 16.68 1.99 22.11
C GLN A 103 16.86 0.58 22.67
N CYS A 104 15.90 -0.33 22.43
CA CYS A 104 15.92 -1.72 22.88
C CYS A 104 16.92 -2.64 22.13
N THR A 105 17.53 -2.18 21.04
CA THR A 105 18.43 -2.99 20.20
C THR A 105 19.89 -2.78 20.62
N LEU A 106 20.61 -3.87 20.92
CA LEU A 106 22.04 -3.88 21.31
C LEU A 106 23.01 -3.56 20.16
N CYS A 107 22.50 -3.48 18.93
CA CYS A 107 23.28 -3.01 17.80
C CYS A 107 23.64 -1.54 18.04
N LEU A 108 24.92 -1.17 17.92
CA LEU A 108 25.44 0.19 18.09
C LEU A 108 25.64 0.71 19.53
N GLU A 109 26.01 -0.17 20.46
CA GLU A 109 26.47 0.22 21.80
C GLU A 109 27.69 1.17 21.70
N GLY A 110 27.53 2.43 22.16
CA GLY A 110 28.61 3.44 22.19
C GLY A 110 28.42 4.69 21.31
N SER A 111 27.39 4.75 20.45
CA SER A 111 27.14 5.92 19.57
C SER A 111 25.66 6.35 19.57
N GLY A 112 25.16 6.83 20.71
CA GLY A 112 23.75 7.25 20.87
C GLY A 112 23.26 8.30 19.87
N ALA A 113 24.15 9.17 19.37
CA ALA A 113 23.82 10.15 18.33
C ALA A 113 23.52 9.50 16.96
N VAL A 114 24.23 8.43 16.59
CA VAL A 114 24.00 7.70 15.34
C VAL A 114 22.69 6.93 15.43
N LYS A 115 22.41 6.32 16.59
CA LYS A 115 21.18 5.59 16.87
C LYS A 115 19.92 6.48 16.70
N SER A 116 19.96 7.68 17.27
CA SER A 116 18.88 8.68 17.11
C SER A 116 18.69 9.13 15.66
N ARG A 117 19.78 9.33 14.91
CA ARG A 117 19.70 9.65 13.47
C ARG A 117 19.08 8.52 12.67
N VAL A 118 19.48 7.28 12.91
CA VAL A 118 18.94 6.10 12.23
C VAL A 118 17.44 5.94 12.51
N ALA A 119 17.03 6.04 13.78
CA ALA A 119 15.61 6.03 14.16
C ALA A 119 14.81 7.15 13.47
N GLY A 120 15.36 8.37 13.43
CA GLY A 120 14.75 9.50 12.73
C GLY A 120 14.63 9.28 11.22
N THR A 121 15.65 8.70 10.58
CA THR A 121 15.59 8.36 9.15
C THR A 121 14.55 7.29 8.85
N GLY A 122 14.39 6.29 9.73
CA GLY A 122 13.34 5.28 9.60
C GLY A 122 11.94 5.89 9.66
N GLY A 123 11.70 6.81 10.60
CA GLY A 123 10.45 7.56 10.67
C GLY A 123 10.17 8.39 9.41
N GLY A 124 11.19 9.07 8.88
CA GLY A 124 11.08 9.82 7.62
C GLY A 124 10.72 8.92 6.42
N LEU A 125 11.30 7.71 6.35
CA LEU A 125 10.96 6.74 5.31
C LEU A 125 9.52 6.24 5.44
N PHE A 126 9.00 6.01 6.65
CA PHE A 126 7.58 5.68 6.84
C PHE A 126 6.65 6.77 6.35
N LEU A 127 6.97 8.05 6.62
CA LEU A 127 6.18 9.18 6.12
C LEU A 127 6.20 9.27 4.59
N ALA A 128 7.38 9.09 3.98
CA ALA A 128 7.50 9.06 2.52
C ALA A 128 6.71 7.90 1.91
N ALA A 129 6.82 6.70 2.49
CA ALA A 129 6.05 5.53 2.06
C ALA A 129 4.53 5.77 2.14
N GLY A 130 4.06 6.35 3.25
CA GLY A 130 2.66 6.73 3.41
C GLY A 130 2.19 7.70 2.34
N LEU A 131 2.98 8.74 2.04
CA LEU A 131 2.67 9.71 0.98
C LEU A 131 2.56 9.05 -0.39
N PHE A 132 3.49 8.15 -0.73
CA PHE A 132 3.45 7.41 -2.00
C PHE A 132 2.23 6.49 -2.13
N SER A 133 1.71 5.94 -1.02
CA SER A 133 0.45 5.16 -1.05
C SER A 133 -0.80 6.04 -1.12
N LEU A 134 -0.74 7.27 -0.59
CA LEU A 134 -1.89 8.18 -0.54
C LEU A 134 -2.20 8.80 -1.90
N VAL A 135 -1.17 9.09 -2.70
CA VAL A 135 -1.33 9.63 -4.07
C VAL A 135 -2.23 8.75 -4.97
N PRO A 136 -1.94 7.45 -5.18
CA PRO A 136 -2.77 6.62 -6.04
C PRO A 136 -4.17 6.41 -5.47
N VAL A 137 -4.33 6.29 -4.15
CA VAL A 137 -5.65 6.18 -3.52
C VAL A 137 -6.48 7.44 -3.78
N ALA A 138 -5.93 8.62 -3.49
CA ALA A 138 -6.61 9.89 -3.71
C ALA A 138 -6.98 10.10 -5.18
N TRP A 139 -6.08 9.75 -6.10
CA TRP A 139 -6.33 9.79 -7.54
C TRP A 139 -7.52 8.91 -7.93
N THR A 140 -7.49 7.63 -7.53
CA THR A 140 -8.55 6.67 -7.87
C THR A 140 -9.91 7.02 -7.27
N THR A 141 -9.94 7.70 -6.12
CA THR A 141 -11.18 8.19 -5.49
C THR A 141 -11.71 9.48 -6.13
N HIS A 142 -10.84 10.28 -6.75
CA HIS A 142 -11.26 11.51 -7.43
C HIS A 142 -11.86 11.24 -8.81
N GLU A 143 -11.42 10.16 -9.46
CA GLU A 143 -11.91 9.73 -10.78
C GLU A 143 -13.14 8.80 -10.72
N ALA A 144 -13.53 8.34 -9.52
CA ALA A 144 -14.69 7.47 -9.29
C ALA A 144 -16.00 8.27 -9.20
#